data_AF-A0A2W6TDM0-F1
#
_entry.id   AF-A0A2W6TDM0-F1
#
_cell.length_a   1.000
_cell.length_b   1.000
_cell.length_c   1.000
_cell.angle_alpha   90.00
_cell.angle_beta   90.00
_cell.angle_gamma   90.00
#
_symmetry.space_group_name_H-M   'P 1'
#
loop_
_entity.id
_entity.type
_entity.pdbx_description
1 polymer ?
#
loop_
_entity_poly.entity_id
_entity_poly.type
_entity_poly.pdbx_seq_one_letter_code
_entity_poly.pdbx_strand_id
1 'polypeptide(L)'
;MYIGKSYNIFEFLTWTKAKIYTLLFLGFIPVCLYHIFGVKWVAIPWSVIAMLGTATAFILAFKNNLSYNRSLEAQEVWTTILSNSRSWGLVSQDYIENNEASKTLIYNHLAWITALRYSMRTYQSWETTDKKHNINYRKHFKIPEQQTTLEEELAEYVKPEMLENILKARNTATYIMSLQSKTLKSLYEKQEITVAHFIDMEKSIKEFYNLQGKSEHIKHSPFPRQYNIINNLLIQSFSFLLPYGLLADFNKLNDSVDGFMKGNMIWLIIPFSCLISWLYASIAQVGENTENPFEGGANDVPISQISFQVEAELREMLGEASIKDLSIHQNNIIL
;
A
#
# COMPACT_ATOMS: atom_id res chain seq x y z
N MET A 1 0.75 -7.70 1.69
CA MET A 1 -0.25 -8.40 0.87
C MET A 1 -0.94 -9.55 1.60
N TYR A 2 -2.26 -9.48 1.74
CA TYR A 2 -3.11 -10.50 2.35
C TYR A 2 -3.36 -11.62 1.33
N ILE A 3 -3.16 -12.88 1.75
CA ILE A 3 -3.33 -14.08 0.90
C ILE A 3 -4.56 -14.91 1.29
N GLY A 4 -5.31 -14.51 2.32
CA GLY A 4 -6.48 -15.27 2.74
C GLY A 4 -7.55 -15.32 1.65
N LYS A 5 -8.26 -16.46 1.54
CA LYS A 5 -9.26 -16.70 0.47
C LYS A 5 -10.39 -15.67 0.42
N SER A 6 -10.70 -15.02 1.55
CA SER A 6 -11.64 -13.91 1.62
C SER A 6 -11.33 -13.02 2.83
N TYR A 7 -11.69 -11.74 2.74
CA TYR A 7 -11.75 -10.87 3.89
C TYR A 7 -12.99 -11.21 4.72
N ASN A 8 -12.82 -11.39 6.03
CA ASN A 8 -13.97 -11.59 6.91
C ASN A 8 -14.76 -10.26 6.99
N ILE A 9 -16.05 -10.29 6.65
CA ILE A 9 -16.94 -9.12 6.72
C ILE A 9 -16.93 -8.51 8.13
N PHE A 10 -16.78 -9.34 9.18
CA PHE A 10 -16.68 -8.87 10.56
C PHE A 10 -15.41 -8.06 10.81
N GLU A 11 -14.25 -8.46 10.27
CA GLU A 11 -13.02 -7.68 10.39
C GLU A 11 -13.17 -6.33 9.68
N PHE A 12 -13.78 -6.31 8.50
CA PHE A 12 -14.05 -5.10 7.75
C PHE A 12 -14.99 -4.12 8.50
N LEU A 13 -16.04 -4.67 9.14
CA LEU A 13 -16.94 -3.88 10.00
C LEU A 13 -16.21 -3.32 11.22
N THR A 14 -15.33 -4.09 11.87
CA THR A 14 -14.56 -3.58 13.01
C THR A 14 -13.59 -2.46 12.61
N TRP A 15 -13.02 -2.54 11.42
CA TRP A 15 -12.12 -1.50 10.87
C TRP A 15 -12.88 -0.20 10.53
N THR A 16 -14.16 -0.31 10.13
CA THR A 16 -15.00 0.83 9.73
C THR A 16 -15.97 1.32 10.83
N LYS A 17 -15.94 0.71 12.02
CA LYS A 17 -16.91 0.95 13.12
C LYS A 17 -17.14 2.42 13.48
N ALA A 18 -16.08 3.24 13.51
CA ALA A 18 -16.18 4.65 13.87
C ALA A 18 -17.05 5.42 12.86
N LYS A 19 -16.94 5.09 11.57
CA LYS A 19 -17.78 5.70 10.53
C LYS A 19 -19.24 5.25 10.66
N ILE A 20 -19.48 3.97 10.97
CA ILE A 20 -20.82 3.43 11.15
C ILE A 20 -21.57 4.20 12.25
N TYR A 21 -20.95 4.43 13.41
CA TYR A 21 -21.59 5.21 14.49
C TYR A 21 -21.93 6.65 14.07
N THR A 22 -21.02 7.33 13.36
CA THR A 22 -21.28 8.67 12.83
C THR A 22 -22.43 8.67 11.83
N LEU A 23 -22.50 7.67 10.95
CA LEU A 23 -23.57 7.55 9.94
C LEU A 23 -24.93 7.23 10.58
N LEU A 24 -24.98 6.36 11.58
CA LEU A 24 -26.19 6.10 12.36
C LEU A 24 -26.71 7.37 13.04
N PHE A 25 -25.80 8.15 13.64
CA PHE A 25 -26.15 9.43 14.26
C PHE A 25 -26.67 10.43 13.22
N LEU A 26 -26.02 10.54 12.06
CA LEU A 26 -26.47 11.39 10.96
C LEU A 26 -27.85 10.98 10.42
N GLY A 27 -28.16 9.69 10.37
CA GLY A 27 -29.49 9.20 9.97
C GLY A 27 -30.57 9.46 11.03
N PHE A 28 -30.20 9.45 12.32
CA PHE A 28 -31.13 9.66 13.43
C PHE A 28 -31.68 11.10 13.50
N ILE A 29 -30.84 12.11 13.25
CA ILE A 29 -31.22 13.54 13.29
C ILE A 29 -32.45 13.87 12.42
N PRO A 30 -32.45 13.62 11.09
CA PRO A 30 -33.57 13.94 10.22
C PRO A 30 -34.83 13.15 10.55
N VAL A 31 -34.69 11.88 10.98
CA VAL A 31 -35.82 11.06 11.42
C VAL A 31 -36.49 11.68 12.64
N CYS A 32 -35.71 12.13 13.63
CA CYS A 32 -36.25 12.82 14.80
C CYS A 32 -36.92 14.14 14.44
N LEU A 33 -36.26 14.98 13.63
CA LEU A 33 -36.82 16.26 13.17
C LEU A 33 -38.16 16.06 12.44
N TYR A 34 -38.23 15.08 11.55
CA TYR A 34 -39.41 14.83 10.74
C TYR A 34 -40.55 14.17 11.53
N HIS A 35 -40.24 13.11 12.28
CA HIS A 35 -41.25 12.24 12.92
C HIS A 35 -41.64 12.70 14.33
N ILE A 36 -40.67 13.15 15.14
CA ILE A 36 -40.92 13.57 16.55
C ILE A 36 -41.30 15.04 16.60
N PHE A 37 -40.51 15.91 15.94
CA PHE A 37 -40.73 17.36 15.96
C PHE A 37 -41.67 17.86 14.87
N GLY A 38 -42.12 16.99 13.95
CA GLY A 38 -43.08 17.34 12.90
C GLY A 38 -42.53 18.31 11.84
N VAL A 39 -41.20 18.49 11.75
CA VAL A 39 -40.54 19.43 10.85
C VAL A 39 -40.46 18.84 9.43
N LYS A 40 -41.58 18.84 8.71
CA LYS A 40 -41.70 18.17 7.40
C LYS A 40 -40.96 18.86 6.25
N TRP A 41 -40.67 20.16 6.36
CA TRP A 41 -39.95 20.93 5.33
C TRP A 41 -38.47 20.55 5.19
N VAL A 42 -37.94 19.79 6.16
CA VAL A 42 -36.55 19.32 6.13
C VAL A 42 -36.32 18.24 5.06
N ALA A 43 -37.39 17.66 4.51
CA ALA A 43 -37.30 16.68 3.43
C ALA A 43 -36.77 17.33 2.15
N ILE A 44 -35.74 16.70 1.56
CA ILE A 44 -35.09 17.18 0.34
C ILE A 44 -35.57 16.32 -0.84
N PRO A 45 -35.73 16.89 -2.06
CA PRO A 45 -36.08 16.09 -3.23
C PRO A 45 -35.05 14.97 -3.50
N TRP A 46 -35.55 13.73 -3.69
CA TRP A 46 -34.71 12.57 -3.98
C TRP A 46 -33.80 12.76 -5.19
N SER A 47 -34.26 13.48 -6.22
CA SER A 47 -33.50 13.76 -7.44
C SER A 47 -32.15 14.46 -7.18
N VAL A 48 -32.10 15.38 -6.21
CA VAL A 48 -30.87 16.09 -5.82
C VAL A 48 -29.87 15.12 -5.18
N ILE A 49 -30.37 14.22 -4.34
CA ILE A 49 -29.56 13.19 -3.67
C ILE A 49 -29.04 12.16 -4.67
N ALA A 50 -29.90 11.71 -5.60
CA ALA A 50 -29.54 10.76 -6.63
C ALA A 50 -28.47 11.32 -7.58
N MET A 51 -28.53 12.61 -7.91
CA MET A 51 -27.51 13.30 -8.70
C MET A 51 -26.17 13.35 -7.94
N LEU A 52 -26.19 13.74 -6.66
CA LEU A 52 -25.00 13.74 -5.80
C LEU A 52 -24.40 12.33 -5.63
N GLY A 53 -25.23 11.32 -5.44
CA GLY A 53 -24.81 9.92 -5.32
C GLY A 53 -24.12 9.43 -6.59
N THR A 54 -24.72 9.70 -7.75
CA THR A 54 -24.14 9.35 -9.06
C THR A 54 -22.78 10.04 -9.26
N ALA A 55 -22.69 11.34 -8.98
CA ALA A 55 -21.43 12.08 -9.07
C ALA A 55 -20.37 11.52 -8.12
N THR A 56 -20.74 11.20 -6.88
CA THR A 56 -19.84 10.61 -5.89
C THR A 56 -19.34 9.24 -6.35
N ALA A 57 -20.22 8.38 -6.87
CA ALA A 57 -19.88 7.04 -7.33
C ALA A 57 -18.88 7.09 -8.48
N PHE A 58 -19.10 8.00 -9.43
CA PHE A 58 -18.23 8.20 -10.58
C PHE A 58 -16.82 8.61 -10.13
N ILE A 59 -16.70 9.71 -9.37
CA ILE A 59 -15.39 10.21 -8.92
C ILE A 59 -14.65 9.16 -8.07
N LEU A 60 -15.39 8.43 -7.24
CA LEU A 60 -14.85 7.37 -6.40
C LEU A 60 -14.29 6.20 -7.22
N ALA A 61 -15.00 5.79 -8.28
CA ALA A 61 -14.54 4.74 -9.18
C ALA A 61 -13.24 5.14 -9.89
N PHE A 62 -13.14 6.38 -10.40
CA PHE A 62 -11.91 6.87 -11.01
C PHE A 62 -10.75 6.91 -10.02
N LYS A 63 -10.97 7.45 -8.81
CA LYS A 63 -9.91 7.51 -7.79
C LYS A 63 -9.41 6.11 -7.44
N ASN A 64 -10.32 5.17 -7.23
CA ASN A 64 -9.95 3.80 -6.87
C ASN A 64 -9.19 3.10 -8.00
N ASN A 65 -9.59 3.31 -9.26
CA ASN A 65 -8.85 2.76 -10.39
C ASN A 65 -7.43 3.32 -10.48
N LEU A 66 -7.25 4.64 -10.30
CA LEU A 66 -5.93 5.26 -10.31
C LEU A 66 -5.04 4.79 -9.15
N SER A 67 -5.63 4.64 -7.95
CA SER A 67 -4.92 4.13 -6.76
C SER A 67 -4.49 2.67 -6.97
N TYR A 68 -5.38 1.86 -7.57
CA TYR A 68 -5.07 0.47 -7.92
C TYR A 68 -3.93 0.37 -8.95
N ASN A 69 -3.98 1.15 -10.04
CA ASN A 69 -2.93 1.14 -11.07
C ASN A 69 -1.56 1.50 -10.48
N ARG A 70 -1.51 2.45 -9.54
CA ARG A 70 -0.28 2.81 -8.83
C ARG A 70 0.26 1.69 -7.95
N SER A 71 -0.62 0.96 -7.26
CA SER A 71 -0.22 -0.23 -6.49
C SER A 71 0.27 -1.36 -7.39
N LEU A 72 -0.35 -1.52 -8.57
CA LEU A 72 0.07 -2.50 -9.57
C LEU A 72 1.45 -2.15 -10.13
N GLU A 73 1.69 -0.89 -10.50
CA GLU A 73 3.00 -0.41 -10.96
C GLU A 73 4.10 -0.67 -9.92
N ALA A 74 3.81 -0.43 -8.64
CA ALA A 74 4.73 -0.76 -7.55
C ALA A 74 5.04 -2.26 -7.47
N GLN A 75 4.02 -3.12 -7.61
CA GLN A 75 4.21 -4.57 -7.63
C GLN A 75 5.04 -5.02 -8.85
N GLU A 76 4.79 -4.45 -10.02
CA GLU A 76 5.54 -4.73 -11.24
C GLU A 76 7.02 -4.38 -11.07
N VAL A 77 7.32 -3.18 -10.57
CA VAL A 77 8.70 -2.73 -10.31
C VAL A 77 9.46 -3.73 -9.41
N TRP A 78 8.87 -4.11 -8.27
CA TRP A 78 9.53 -5.02 -7.34
C TRP A 78 9.61 -6.47 -7.85
N THR A 79 8.65 -6.90 -8.65
CA THR A 79 8.71 -8.21 -9.33
C THR A 79 9.81 -8.22 -10.40
N THR A 80 10.00 -7.11 -11.12
CA THR A 80 11.12 -6.96 -12.07
C THR A 80 12.47 -6.89 -11.35
N ILE A 81 12.54 -6.25 -10.17
CA ILE A 81 13.75 -6.29 -9.32
C ILE A 81 14.08 -7.74 -8.96
N LEU A 82 13.11 -8.55 -8.54
CA LEU A 82 13.32 -9.97 -8.25
C LEU A 82 13.88 -10.73 -9.46
N SER A 83 13.24 -10.63 -10.62
CA SER A 83 13.70 -11.35 -11.81
C SER A 83 15.10 -10.92 -12.24
N ASN A 84 15.38 -9.61 -12.25
CA ASN A 84 16.67 -9.09 -12.66
C ASN A 84 17.76 -9.44 -11.63
N SER A 85 17.42 -9.53 -10.34
CA SER A 85 18.35 -9.96 -9.29
C SER A 85 18.81 -11.41 -9.51
N ARG A 86 17.91 -12.31 -9.94
CA ARG A 86 18.28 -13.69 -10.31
C ARG A 86 19.25 -13.70 -11.48
N SER A 87 18.97 -12.93 -12.53
CA SER A 87 19.88 -12.80 -13.68
C SER A 87 21.23 -12.25 -13.24
N TRP A 88 21.25 -11.25 -12.36
CA TRP A 88 22.48 -10.71 -11.79
C TRP A 88 23.29 -11.74 -11.00
N GLY A 89 22.62 -12.58 -10.20
CA GLY A 89 23.24 -13.69 -9.49
C GLY A 89 23.94 -14.66 -10.43
N LEU A 90 23.22 -15.10 -11.47
CA LEU A 90 23.75 -16.03 -12.48
C LEU A 90 25.00 -15.45 -13.18
N VAL A 91 24.90 -14.24 -13.73
CA VAL A 91 26.04 -13.65 -14.45
C VAL A 91 27.21 -13.33 -13.52
N SER A 92 26.94 -12.99 -12.24
CA SER A 92 28.00 -12.77 -11.26
C SER A 92 28.78 -14.05 -10.94
N GLN A 93 28.17 -15.22 -11.09
CA GLN A 93 28.86 -16.51 -10.90
C GLN A 93 29.52 -16.99 -12.19
N ASP A 94 28.82 -16.90 -13.31
CA ASP A 94 29.29 -17.50 -14.56
C ASP A 94 30.37 -16.65 -15.25
N TYR A 95 30.33 -15.31 -15.12
CA TYR A 95 31.29 -14.43 -15.79
C TYR A 95 32.57 -14.19 -14.99
N ILE A 96 32.59 -14.54 -13.70
CA ILE A 96 33.68 -14.22 -12.78
C ILE A 96 34.21 -15.52 -12.17
N GLU A 97 35.41 -15.92 -12.59
CA GLU A 97 36.06 -17.14 -12.07
C GLU A 97 36.46 -17.02 -10.58
N ASN A 98 36.62 -15.79 -10.09
CA ASN A 98 37.00 -15.50 -8.72
C ASN A 98 35.78 -15.52 -7.79
N ASN A 99 35.63 -16.61 -7.03
CA ASN A 99 34.53 -16.80 -6.08
C ASN A 99 34.36 -15.67 -5.06
N GLU A 100 35.46 -15.07 -4.57
CA GLU A 100 35.40 -13.96 -3.61
C GLU A 100 34.85 -12.68 -4.25
N ALA A 101 35.23 -12.42 -5.51
CA ALA A 101 34.71 -11.29 -6.28
C ALA A 101 33.23 -11.47 -6.63
N SER A 102 32.85 -12.67 -7.06
CA SER A 102 31.45 -13.05 -7.31
C SER A 102 30.59 -12.85 -6.06
N LYS A 103 31.04 -13.38 -4.93
CA LYS A 103 30.40 -13.20 -3.62
C LYS A 103 30.28 -11.72 -3.25
N THR A 104 31.32 -10.93 -3.47
CA THR A 104 31.30 -9.48 -3.19
C THR A 104 30.23 -8.75 -4.02
N LEU A 105 30.07 -9.07 -5.31
CA LEU A 105 29.02 -8.47 -6.14
C LEU A 105 27.62 -8.87 -5.71
N ILE A 106 27.42 -10.14 -5.35
CA ILE A 106 26.14 -10.63 -4.83
C ILE A 106 25.81 -9.94 -3.50
N TYR A 107 26.76 -9.86 -2.57
CA TYR A 107 26.55 -9.21 -1.27
C TYR A 107 26.31 -7.69 -1.41
N ASN A 108 26.99 -7.00 -2.32
CA ASN A 108 26.68 -5.59 -2.64
C ASN A 108 25.26 -5.43 -3.18
N HIS A 109 24.80 -6.37 -4.01
CA HIS A 109 23.44 -6.38 -4.53
C HIS A 109 22.39 -6.60 -3.43
N LEU A 110 22.68 -7.50 -2.48
CA LEU A 110 21.86 -7.72 -1.29
C LEU A 110 21.81 -6.50 -0.36
N ALA A 111 22.93 -5.80 -0.22
CA ALA A 111 22.99 -4.52 0.48
C ALA A 111 22.12 -3.46 -0.21
N TRP A 112 22.15 -3.39 -1.54
CA TRP A 112 21.35 -2.45 -2.31
C TRP A 112 19.84 -2.69 -2.15
N ILE A 113 19.37 -3.93 -2.34
CA ILE A 113 17.94 -4.24 -2.20
C ILE A 113 17.45 -4.01 -0.77
N THR A 114 18.30 -4.30 0.23
CA THR A 114 18.03 -4.01 1.64
C THR A 114 17.88 -2.51 1.88
N ALA A 115 18.83 -1.70 1.40
CA ALA A 115 18.75 -0.24 1.52
C ALA A 115 17.52 0.34 0.80
N LEU A 116 17.18 -0.19 -0.38
CA LEU A 116 15.99 0.23 -1.12
C LEU A 116 14.70 -0.13 -0.36
N ARG A 117 14.61 -1.34 0.19
CA ARG A 117 13.49 -1.81 1.01
C ARG A 117 13.24 -0.88 2.20
N TYR A 118 14.29 -0.57 2.96
CA TYR A 118 14.21 0.36 4.09
C TYR A 118 13.81 1.77 3.66
N SER A 119 14.37 2.27 2.55
CA SER A 119 13.99 3.57 1.98
C SER A 119 12.48 3.63 1.67
N MET A 120 11.92 2.57 1.10
CA MET A 120 10.48 2.48 0.82
C MET A 120 9.60 2.38 2.07
N ARG A 121 10.16 2.01 3.23
CA ARG A 121 9.46 1.99 4.53
C ARG A 121 9.62 3.28 5.33
N THR A 122 10.38 4.26 4.84
CA THR A 122 10.52 5.56 5.51
C THR A 122 9.19 6.30 5.57
N TYR A 123 8.86 6.87 6.73
CA TYR A 123 7.61 7.61 6.90
C TYR A 123 7.56 8.85 6.00
N GLN A 124 6.41 9.08 5.38
CA GLN A 124 6.10 10.34 4.69
C GLN A 124 4.85 11.00 5.30
N SER A 125 4.86 12.32 5.41
CA SER A 125 3.77 13.12 6.02
C SER A 125 2.37 12.92 5.41
N TRP A 126 2.28 12.38 4.20
CA TRP A 126 1.01 12.12 3.49
C TRP A 126 0.53 10.68 3.59
N GLU A 127 1.29 9.81 4.25
CA GLU A 127 0.95 8.42 4.44
C GLU A 127 -0.21 8.24 5.42
N THR A 128 -0.98 7.18 5.20
CA THR A 128 -2.22 6.89 5.91
C THR A 128 -2.03 5.95 7.08
N THR A 129 -0.81 5.43 7.22
CA THR A 129 -0.36 4.49 8.23
C THR A 129 -0.71 4.92 9.66
N ASP A 130 -0.48 6.19 9.99
CA ASP A 130 -0.65 6.71 11.35
C ASP A 130 -2.10 7.11 11.67
N LYS A 131 -3.03 6.87 10.75
CA LYS A 131 -4.45 7.11 11.03
C LYS A 131 -4.96 6.09 12.04
N LYS A 132 -5.78 6.55 12.99
CA LYS A 132 -6.31 5.74 14.11
C LYS A 132 -6.94 4.40 13.70
N HIS A 133 -7.55 4.32 12.53
CA HIS A 133 -8.17 3.07 12.04
C HIS A 133 -7.13 2.04 11.55
N ASN A 134 -5.97 2.48 11.04
CA ASN A 134 -4.89 1.61 10.57
C ASN A 134 -4.01 1.10 11.72
N ILE A 135 -3.80 1.92 12.75
CA ILE A 135 -3.03 1.55 13.96
C ILE A 135 -3.61 0.29 14.63
N ASN A 136 -4.93 0.19 14.74
CA ASN A 136 -5.56 -0.97 15.37
C ASN A 136 -5.39 -2.26 14.55
N TYR A 137 -5.42 -2.15 13.22
CA TYR A 137 -5.22 -3.30 12.35
C TYR A 137 -3.75 -3.76 12.32
N ARG A 138 -2.80 -2.81 12.41
CA ARG A 138 -1.35 -3.07 12.51
C ARG A 138 -0.94 -3.96 13.69
N LYS A 139 -1.74 -4.05 14.75
CA LYS A 139 -1.43 -4.92 15.90
C LYS A 139 -1.36 -6.41 15.54
N HIS A 140 -1.87 -6.81 14.38
CA HIS A 140 -1.92 -8.21 13.95
C HIS A 140 -0.67 -8.67 13.19
N PHE A 141 0.28 -7.79 12.86
CA PHE A 141 1.50 -8.18 12.13
C PHE A 141 2.66 -7.22 12.44
N LYS A 142 3.90 -7.68 12.24
CA LYS A 142 5.11 -6.88 12.48
C LYS A 142 5.85 -6.60 11.18
N ILE A 143 6.13 -5.33 10.91
CA ILE A 143 6.93 -4.89 9.76
C ILE A 143 8.42 -5.11 10.09
N PRO A 144 9.16 -5.93 9.32
CA PRO A 144 10.56 -6.25 9.62
C PRO A 144 11.45 -5.00 9.77
N GLU A 145 11.25 -4.02 8.88
CA GLU A 145 12.05 -2.78 8.85
C GLU A 145 11.77 -1.84 10.03
N GLN A 146 10.81 -2.17 10.90
CA GLN A 146 10.55 -1.49 12.16
C GLN A 146 11.11 -2.25 13.37
N GLN A 147 11.56 -3.49 13.18
CA GLN A 147 12.13 -4.33 14.25
C GLN A 147 13.65 -4.23 14.30
N THR A 148 14.30 -4.20 13.14
CA THR A 148 15.76 -4.03 13.01
C THR A 148 16.08 -2.68 12.39
N THR A 149 17.29 -2.20 12.64
CA THR A 149 17.80 -0.98 12.01
C THR A 149 18.43 -1.30 10.66
N LEU A 150 18.51 -0.30 9.78
CA LEU A 150 19.22 -0.44 8.51
C LEU A 150 20.69 -0.78 8.71
N GLU A 151 21.33 -0.22 9.75
CA GLU A 151 22.73 -0.48 10.08
C GLU A 151 22.96 -1.96 10.43
N GLU A 152 22.11 -2.54 11.27
CA GLU A 152 22.19 -3.96 11.66
C GLU A 152 22.05 -4.89 10.45
N GLU A 153 21.09 -4.65 9.55
CA GLU A 153 20.91 -5.50 8.37
C GLU A 153 22.03 -5.31 7.33
N LEU A 154 22.56 -4.09 7.15
CA LEU A 154 23.64 -3.85 6.20
C LEU A 154 24.98 -4.41 6.67
N ALA A 155 25.19 -4.53 7.99
CA ALA A 155 26.39 -5.12 8.57
C ALA A 155 26.59 -6.60 8.19
N GLU A 156 25.53 -7.31 7.79
CA GLU A 156 25.63 -8.68 7.27
C GLU A 156 26.25 -8.74 5.87
N TYR A 157 26.12 -7.67 5.08
CA TYR A 157 26.50 -7.66 3.67
C TYR A 157 27.80 -6.89 3.39
N VAL A 158 28.10 -5.89 4.21
CA VAL A 158 29.14 -4.91 3.93
C VAL A 158 30.13 -4.81 5.09
N LYS A 159 31.42 -4.64 4.76
CA LYS A 159 32.48 -4.45 5.76
C LYS A 159 32.25 -3.18 6.60
N PRO A 160 32.65 -3.16 7.89
CA PRO A 160 32.42 -2.02 8.80
C PRO A 160 32.91 -0.67 8.27
N GLU A 161 34.08 -0.64 7.61
CA GLU A 161 34.67 0.58 7.03
C GLU A 161 33.80 1.21 5.92
N MET A 162 33.11 0.38 5.15
CA MET A 162 32.23 0.85 4.09
C MET A 162 30.86 1.25 4.63
N LEU A 163 30.39 0.59 5.70
CA LEU A 163 29.09 0.85 6.33
C LEU A 163 28.93 2.31 6.78
N GLU A 164 29.96 2.87 7.43
CA GLU A 164 29.92 4.27 7.90
C GLU A 164 29.73 5.25 6.72
N ASN A 165 30.40 5.01 5.59
CA ASN A 165 30.28 5.84 4.40
C ASN A 165 28.91 5.68 3.72
N ILE A 166 28.37 4.46 3.71
CA ILE A 166 27.04 4.15 3.17
C ILE A 166 25.95 4.87 3.96
N LEU A 167 25.99 4.83 5.30
CA LEU A 167 24.99 5.45 6.16
C LEU A 167 25.01 6.99 6.12
N LYS A 168 26.16 7.60 5.81
CA LYS A 168 26.29 9.05 5.61
C LYS A 168 25.73 9.53 4.27
N ALA A 169 25.51 8.63 3.31
CA ALA A 169 25.02 9.02 2.00
C ALA A 169 23.56 9.48 2.07
N ARG A 170 23.24 10.56 1.33
CA ARG A 170 21.86 11.07 1.24
C ARG A 170 20.88 10.03 0.68
N ASN A 171 21.32 9.26 -0.32
CA ASN A 171 20.59 8.13 -0.86
C ASN A 171 21.49 6.91 -0.78
N THR A 172 21.25 6.11 0.26
CA THR A 172 22.04 4.93 0.62
C THR A 172 22.04 3.88 -0.51
N ALA A 173 20.87 3.59 -1.10
CA ALA A 173 20.75 2.61 -2.18
C ALA A 173 21.56 3.04 -3.42
N THR A 174 21.41 4.30 -3.85
CA THR A 174 22.20 4.87 -4.96
C THR A 174 23.70 4.79 -4.68
N TYR A 175 24.12 5.09 -3.45
CA TYR A 175 25.54 5.01 -3.09
C TYR A 175 26.07 3.57 -3.20
N ILE A 176 25.34 2.58 -2.69
CA ILE A 176 25.72 1.15 -2.79
C ILE A 176 25.83 0.73 -4.27
N MET A 177 24.88 1.12 -5.11
CA MET A 177 24.93 0.79 -6.54
C MET A 177 26.16 1.42 -7.23
N SER A 178 26.58 2.61 -6.80
CA SER A 178 27.84 3.22 -7.27
C SER A 178 29.09 2.42 -6.84
N LEU A 179 29.06 1.79 -5.66
CA LEU A 179 30.13 0.89 -5.21
C LEU A 179 30.15 -0.39 -6.06
N GLN A 180 28.98 -0.93 -6.40
CA GLN A 180 28.85 -2.11 -7.25
C GLN A 180 29.44 -1.88 -8.65
N SER A 181 29.16 -0.73 -9.28
CA SER A 181 29.79 -0.34 -10.56
C SER A 181 31.31 -0.14 -10.43
N LYS A 182 31.80 0.45 -9.32
CA LYS A 182 33.25 0.56 -9.07
C LYS A 182 33.93 -0.80 -8.93
N THR A 183 33.29 -1.75 -8.25
CA THR A 183 33.79 -3.14 -8.14
C THR A 183 33.89 -3.77 -9.52
N LEU A 184 32.84 -3.64 -10.34
CA LEU A 184 32.81 -4.18 -11.70
C LEU A 184 33.91 -3.56 -12.58
N LYS A 185 34.12 -2.24 -12.48
CA LYS A 185 35.22 -1.55 -13.16
C LYS A 185 36.59 -2.09 -12.73
N SER A 186 36.79 -2.34 -11.42
CA SER A 186 38.05 -2.91 -10.93
C SER A 186 38.30 -4.31 -11.48
N LEU A 187 37.28 -5.16 -11.60
CA LEU A 187 37.41 -6.49 -12.20
C LEU A 187 37.80 -6.41 -13.68
N TYR A 188 37.22 -5.46 -14.41
CA TYR A 188 37.59 -5.21 -15.81
C TYR A 188 39.04 -4.70 -15.94
N GLU A 189 39.46 -3.74 -15.12
CA GLU A 189 40.84 -3.21 -15.13
C GLU A 189 41.88 -4.29 -14.80
N LYS A 190 41.52 -5.26 -13.96
CA LYS A 190 42.34 -6.44 -13.63
C LYS A 190 42.26 -7.56 -14.67
N GLN A 191 41.45 -7.40 -15.73
CA GLN A 191 41.20 -8.42 -16.76
C GLN A 191 40.57 -9.71 -16.21
N GLU A 192 39.88 -9.65 -15.07
CA GLU A 192 39.11 -10.79 -14.51
C GLU A 192 37.80 -11.02 -15.27
N ILE A 193 37.34 -10.02 -16.03
CA ILE A 193 36.17 -10.10 -16.90
C ILE A 193 36.46 -9.48 -18.28
N THR A 194 35.76 -9.94 -19.31
CA THR A 194 35.88 -9.39 -20.66
C THR A 194 35.10 -8.08 -20.81
N VAL A 195 35.38 -7.32 -21.86
CA VAL A 195 34.59 -6.11 -22.18
C VAL A 195 33.12 -6.42 -22.44
N ALA A 196 32.81 -7.60 -22.99
CA ALA A 196 31.43 -8.04 -23.22
C ALA A 196 30.70 -8.27 -21.90
N HIS A 197 31.33 -8.95 -20.94
CA HIS A 197 30.79 -9.16 -19.59
C HIS A 197 30.62 -7.82 -18.86
N PHE A 198 31.62 -6.93 -18.92
CA PHE A 198 31.55 -5.60 -18.31
C PHE A 198 30.35 -4.79 -18.84
N ILE A 199 30.17 -4.73 -20.16
CA ILE A 199 29.04 -4.01 -20.78
C ILE A 199 27.69 -4.62 -20.38
N ASP A 200 27.59 -5.94 -20.35
CA ASP A 200 26.35 -6.63 -19.99
C ASP A 200 25.96 -6.41 -18.52
N MET A 201 26.93 -6.50 -17.61
CA MET A 201 26.72 -6.24 -16.19
C MET A 201 26.43 -4.76 -15.89
N GLU A 202 27.10 -3.81 -16.56
CA GLU A 202 26.77 -2.38 -16.44
C GLU A 202 25.35 -2.06 -16.94
N LYS A 203 24.86 -2.75 -17.97
CA LYS A 203 23.45 -2.62 -18.38
C LYS A 203 22.49 -3.09 -17.29
N SER A 204 22.82 -4.18 -16.59
CA SER A 204 22.03 -4.67 -15.46
C SER A 204 22.01 -3.64 -14.31
N ILE A 205 23.17 -3.07 -13.96
CA ILE A 205 23.29 -1.97 -12.97
C ILE A 205 22.40 -0.78 -13.37
N LYS A 206 22.45 -0.37 -14.64
CA LYS A 206 21.61 0.71 -15.15
C LYS A 206 20.12 0.39 -15.01
N GLU A 207 19.72 -0.85 -15.26
CA GLU A 207 18.32 -1.26 -15.10
C GLU A 207 17.88 -1.26 -13.64
N PHE A 208 18.72 -1.71 -12.71
CA PHE A 208 18.44 -1.58 -11.27
C PHE A 208 18.28 -0.11 -10.85
N TYR A 209 19.10 0.79 -11.38
CA TYR A 209 18.92 2.24 -11.16
C TYR A 209 17.58 2.75 -11.69
N ASN A 210 17.16 2.33 -12.88
CA ASN A 210 15.86 2.71 -13.43
C ASN A 210 14.71 2.23 -12.53
N LEU A 211 14.76 0.98 -12.06
CA LEU A 211 13.74 0.39 -11.18
C LEU A 211 13.73 1.07 -9.80
N GLN A 212 14.91 1.37 -9.24
CA GLN A 212 15.02 2.17 -8.02
C GLN A 212 14.36 3.54 -8.20
N GLY A 213 14.65 4.25 -9.29
CA GLY A 213 14.07 5.56 -9.58
C GLY A 213 12.54 5.50 -9.72
N LYS A 214 11.99 4.45 -10.34
CA LYS A 214 10.54 4.21 -10.39
C LYS A 214 9.95 3.99 -8.99
N SER A 215 10.59 3.16 -8.17
CA SER A 215 10.16 2.88 -6.79
C SER A 215 10.16 4.15 -5.93
N GLU A 216 11.25 4.93 -5.99
CA GLU A 216 11.38 6.22 -5.31
C GLU A 216 10.37 7.25 -5.81
N HIS A 217 10.11 7.31 -7.11
CA HIS A 217 9.08 8.17 -7.68
C HIS A 217 7.69 7.81 -7.14
N ILE A 218 7.34 6.51 -7.09
CA ILE A 218 6.09 6.07 -6.48
C ILE A 218 6.06 6.50 -5.01
N LYS A 219 7.12 6.26 -4.22
CA LYS A 219 7.16 6.63 -2.80
C LYS A 219 7.03 8.15 -2.56
N HIS A 220 7.74 8.96 -3.32
CA HIS A 220 7.91 10.40 -3.08
C HIS A 220 6.93 11.29 -3.85
N SER A 221 6.24 10.78 -4.86
CA SER A 221 5.21 11.50 -5.60
C SER A 221 3.81 11.06 -5.13
N PRO A 222 3.19 11.72 -4.14
CA PRO A 222 1.86 11.37 -3.68
C PRO A 222 0.81 11.65 -4.75
N PHE A 223 -0.32 10.96 -4.66
CA PHE A 223 -1.48 11.25 -5.50
C PHE A 223 -1.95 12.71 -5.27
N PRO A 224 -2.44 13.42 -6.31
CA PRO A 224 -2.76 14.83 -6.16
C PRO A 224 -3.86 15.06 -5.11
N ARG A 225 -3.52 15.81 -4.05
CA ARG A 225 -4.36 15.98 -2.86
C ARG A 225 -5.71 16.65 -3.13
N GLN A 226 -5.83 17.39 -4.23
CA GLN A 226 -7.08 18.03 -4.65
C GLN A 226 -8.19 16.99 -4.88
N TYR A 227 -7.86 15.82 -5.45
CA TYR A 227 -8.82 14.72 -5.61
C TYR A 227 -9.27 14.14 -4.27
N ASN A 228 -8.39 14.10 -3.26
CA ASN A 228 -8.74 13.60 -1.93
C ASN A 228 -9.72 14.55 -1.23
N ILE A 229 -9.52 15.86 -1.35
CA ILE A 229 -10.45 16.87 -0.80
C ILE A 229 -11.82 16.76 -1.47
N ILE A 230 -11.85 16.71 -2.81
CA ILE A 230 -13.11 16.63 -3.56
C ILE A 230 -13.88 15.34 -3.23
N ASN A 231 -13.20 14.19 -3.18
CA ASN A 231 -13.81 12.92 -2.78
C ASN A 231 -14.43 12.99 -1.38
N ASN A 232 -13.67 13.51 -0.41
CA ASN A 232 -14.15 13.63 0.96
C ASN A 232 -15.36 14.55 1.05
N LEU A 233 -15.34 15.69 0.35
CA LEU A 233 -16.47 16.63 0.31
C LEU A 233 -17.72 15.98 -0.28
N LEU A 234 -17.59 15.24 -1.39
CA LEU A 234 -18.71 14.56 -2.04
C LEU A 234 -19.31 13.49 -1.13
N ILE A 235 -18.48 12.63 -0.53
CA ILE A 235 -18.94 11.57 0.37
C ILE A 235 -19.61 12.14 1.62
N GLN A 236 -19.04 13.19 2.22
CA GLN A 236 -19.62 13.86 3.38
C GLN A 236 -20.95 14.52 3.04
N SER A 237 -21.00 15.26 1.93
CA SER A 237 -22.22 15.94 1.46
C SER A 237 -23.32 14.92 1.14
N PHE A 238 -22.98 13.86 0.41
CA PHE A 238 -23.91 12.77 0.10
C PHE A 238 -24.41 12.08 1.37
N SER A 239 -23.51 11.70 2.28
CA SER A 239 -23.91 10.99 3.51
C SER A 239 -24.74 11.84 4.47
N PHE A 240 -24.47 13.15 4.50
CA PHE A 240 -25.27 14.09 5.27
C PHE A 240 -26.67 14.27 4.68
N LEU A 241 -26.79 14.43 3.36
CA LEU A 241 -28.05 14.74 2.70
C LEU A 241 -28.93 13.50 2.42
N LEU A 242 -28.33 12.32 2.30
CA LEU A 242 -29.03 11.07 2.00
C LEU A 242 -30.25 10.81 2.90
N PRO A 243 -30.14 10.83 4.24
CA PRO A 243 -31.31 10.53 5.09
C PRO A 243 -32.43 11.56 4.94
N TYR A 244 -32.14 12.82 4.59
CA TYR A 244 -33.16 13.84 4.32
C TYR A 244 -33.93 13.59 3.01
N GLY A 245 -33.25 13.03 2.00
CA GLY A 245 -33.89 12.66 0.73
C GLY A 245 -34.83 11.47 0.85
N LEU A 246 -34.54 10.55 1.77
CA LEU A 246 -35.34 9.34 1.99
C LEU A 246 -36.63 9.60 2.79
N LEU A 247 -36.75 10.74 3.49
CA LEU A 247 -37.90 11.06 4.35
C LEU A 247 -39.24 10.98 3.60
N ALA A 248 -39.33 11.62 2.44
CA ALA A 248 -40.59 11.70 1.70
C ALA A 248 -41.03 10.33 1.17
N ASP A 249 -40.09 9.53 0.68
CA ASP A 249 -40.41 8.24 0.06
C ASP A 249 -40.73 7.17 1.11
N PHE A 250 -39.99 7.11 2.22
CA PHE A 250 -40.34 6.22 3.33
C PHE A 250 -41.63 6.65 4.04
N ASN A 251 -41.96 7.95 4.06
CA ASN A 251 -43.26 8.39 4.56
C ASN A 251 -44.42 7.92 3.66
N LYS A 252 -44.27 7.95 2.31
CA LYS A 252 -45.29 7.40 1.39
C LYS A 252 -45.50 5.90 1.58
N LEU A 253 -44.43 5.15 1.92
CA LEU A 253 -44.54 3.72 2.22
C LEU A 253 -45.39 3.42 3.47
N ASN A 254 -45.60 4.38 4.38
CA ASN A 254 -46.54 4.19 5.49
C ASN A 254 -47.97 3.98 5.01
N ASP A 255 -48.35 4.55 3.86
CA ASP A 255 -49.72 4.47 3.34
C ASP A 255 -50.02 3.10 2.70
N SER A 256 -48.98 2.34 2.32
CA SER A 256 -49.10 1.05 1.62
C SER A 256 -48.82 -0.18 2.51
N VAL A 257 -48.34 0.02 3.74
CA VAL A 257 -47.96 -1.06 4.65
C VAL A 257 -48.94 -1.16 5.82
N ASP A 258 -49.58 -2.31 5.96
CA ASP A 258 -50.39 -2.66 7.12
C ASP A 258 -49.63 -3.56 8.11
N GLY A 259 -50.01 -3.51 9.40
CA GLY A 259 -49.39 -4.29 10.48
C GLY A 259 -48.53 -3.46 11.44
N PHE A 260 -47.65 -4.11 12.19
CA PHE A 260 -46.81 -3.49 13.24
C PHE A 260 -45.95 -2.32 12.75
N MET A 261 -45.56 -2.34 11.48
CA MET A 261 -44.69 -1.32 10.90
C MET A 261 -45.44 -0.11 10.32
N LYS A 262 -46.78 -0.10 10.38
CA LYS A 262 -47.60 1.03 9.93
C LYS A 262 -47.29 2.28 10.75
N GLY A 263 -46.91 3.37 10.08
CA GLY A 263 -46.48 4.62 10.72
C GLY A 263 -45.03 4.62 11.21
N ASN A 264 -44.35 3.46 11.21
CA ASN A 264 -42.98 3.30 11.68
C ASN A 264 -41.96 3.16 10.55
N MET A 265 -42.36 3.23 9.26
CA MET A 265 -41.45 3.07 8.11
C MET A 265 -40.31 4.11 8.11
N ILE A 266 -40.56 5.31 8.63
CA ILE A 266 -39.56 6.41 8.67
C ILE A 266 -38.33 5.99 9.50
N TRP A 267 -38.49 5.13 10.51
CA TRP A 267 -37.37 4.64 11.32
C TRP A 267 -36.39 3.77 10.51
N LEU A 268 -36.84 3.14 9.42
CA LEU A 268 -35.96 2.38 8.52
C LEU A 268 -34.96 3.26 7.77
N ILE A 269 -35.16 4.57 7.72
CA ILE A 269 -34.18 5.48 7.10
C ILE A 269 -32.83 5.38 7.79
N ILE A 270 -32.78 5.15 9.11
CA ILE A 270 -31.53 5.05 9.86
C ILE A 270 -30.65 3.89 9.34
N PRO A 271 -31.09 2.62 9.36
CA PRO A 271 -30.27 1.52 8.85
C PRO A 271 -30.01 1.63 7.33
N PHE A 272 -30.97 2.08 6.51
CA PHE A 272 -30.78 2.16 5.06
C PHE A 272 -29.82 3.28 4.64
N SER A 273 -29.95 4.48 5.20
CA SER A 273 -29.01 5.57 4.93
C SER A 273 -27.61 5.22 5.44
N CYS A 274 -27.51 4.62 6.63
CA CYS A 274 -26.25 4.13 7.16
C CYS A 274 -25.59 3.11 6.23
N LEU A 275 -26.34 2.10 5.76
CA LEU A 275 -25.82 1.07 4.84
C LEU A 275 -25.27 1.70 3.55
N ILE A 276 -26.07 2.53 2.88
CA ILE A 276 -25.69 3.15 1.60
C ILE A 276 -24.48 4.06 1.79
N SER A 277 -24.51 4.98 2.77
CA SER A 277 -23.38 5.86 3.04
C SER A 277 -22.12 5.11 3.46
N TRP A 278 -22.28 4.01 4.21
CA TRP A 278 -21.17 3.15 4.61
C TRP A 278 -20.51 2.48 3.41
N LEU A 279 -21.27 2.04 2.40
CA LEU A 279 -20.70 1.48 1.17
C LEU A 279 -19.80 2.49 0.45
N TYR A 280 -20.26 3.73 0.25
CA TYR A 280 -19.45 4.80 -0.37
C TYR A 280 -18.21 5.12 0.46
N ALA A 281 -18.38 5.30 1.78
CA ALA A 281 -17.27 5.62 2.68
C ALA A 281 -16.25 4.49 2.81
N SER A 282 -16.69 3.24 2.63
CA SER A 282 -15.87 2.03 2.64
C SER A 282 -15.04 1.91 1.37
N ILE A 283 -15.66 2.07 0.20
CA ILE A 283 -14.95 2.06 -1.09
C ILE A 283 -13.87 3.15 -1.13
N ALA A 284 -14.16 4.34 -0.60
CA ALA A 284 -13.18 5.43 -0.51
C ALA A 284 -12.02 5.14 0.42
N GLN A 285 -12.29 4.44 1.52
CA GLN A 285 -11.25 4.00 2.45
C GLN A 285 -10.35 2.94 1.80
N VAL A 286 -10.92 2.00 1.05
CA VAL A 286 -10.12 1.03 0.28
C VAL A 286 -9.17 1.74 -0.67
N GLY A 287 -9.68 2.68 -1.49
CA GLY A 287 -8.84 3.44 -2.42
C GLY A 287 -7.72 4.23 -1.74
N GLU A 288 -8.01 4.88 -0.62
CA GLU A 288 -7.00 5.62 0.16
C GLU A 288 -5.89 4.70 0.72
N ASN A 289 -6.22 3.49 1.17
CA ASN A 289 -5.20 2.55 1.66
C ASN A 289 -4.41 1.86 0.54
N THR A 290 -4.96 1.80 -0.68
CA THR A 290 -4.23 1.30 -1.86
C THR A 290 -3.31 2.37 -2.49
N GLU A 291 -3.51 3.65 -2.15
CA GLU A 291 -2.78 4.79 -2.71
C GLU A 291 -1.27 4.77 -2.39
N ASN A 292 -0.88 4.19 -1.25
CA ASN A 292 0.50 4.15 -0.77
C ASN A 292 0.98 2.69 -0.60
N PRO A 293 1.62 2.10 -1.62
CA PRO A 293 1.86 0.66 -1.69
C PRO A 293 3.04 0.14 -0.84
N PHE A 294 3.73 1.01 -0.09
CA PHE A 294 4.96 0.67 0.64
C PHE A 294 4.88 0.92 2.16
N GLU A 295 3.72 1.29 2.70
CA GLU A 295 3.51 1.60 4.12
C GLU A 295 3.67 0.38 5.06
N GLY A 296 3.65 -0.83 4.48
CA GLY A 296 3.65 -2.08 5.23
C GLY A 296 2.25 -2.42 5.72
N GLY A 297 1.22 -1.92 5.06
CA GLY A 297 -0.15 -2.36 5.23
C GLY A 297 -0.35 -3.81 4.79
N ALA A 298 -1.43 -4.41 5.27
CA ALA A 298 -1.73 -5.80 4.92
C ALA A 298 -1.98 -6.00 3.43
N ASN A 299 -2.43 -4.97 2.69
CA ASN A 299 -2.68 -5.05 1.25
C ASN A 299 -1.56 -4.46 0.39
N ASP A 300 -0.48 -4.02 1.03
CA ASP A 300 0.63 -3.39 0.34
C ASP A 300 1.47 -4.41 -0.42
N VAL A 301 2.32 -3.90 -1.31
CA VAL A 301 3.29 -4.72 -2.04
C VAL A 301 4.23 -5.38 -1.03
N PRO A 302 4.43 -6.71 -1.13
CA PRO A 302 5.21 -7.46 -0.15
C PRO A 302 6.73 -7.30 -0.39
N ILE A 303 7.23 -6.07 -0.29
CA ILE A 303 8.62 -5.74 -0.61
C ILE A 303 9.61 -6.43 0.32
N SER A 304 9.21 -6.75 1.56
CA SER A 304 10.06 -7.44 2.52
C SER A 304 10.27 -8.89 2.10
N GLN A 305 9.18 -9.59 1.77
CA GLN A 305 9.22 -10.96 1.24
C GLN A 305 9.99 -11.05 -0.07
N ILE A 306 9.76 -10.11 -1.00
CA ILE A 306 10.49 -10.09 -2.26
C ILE A 306 11.99 -9.96 -2.01
N SER A 307 12.39 -9.08 -1.08
CA SER A 307 13.80 -8.89 -0.71
C SER A 307 14.39 -10.14 -0.05
N PHE A 308 13.65 -10.79 0.86
CA PHE A 308 14.09 -12.04 1.49
C PHE A 308 14.17 -13.21 0.50
N GLN A 309 13.28 -13.24 -0.49
CA GLN A 309 13.34 -14.22 -1.57
C GLN A 309 14.59 -14.03 -2.43
N VAL A 310 14.91 -12.78 -2.82
CA VAL A 310 16.17 -12.47 -3.50
C VAL A 310 17.36 -12.89 -2.65
N GLU A 311 17.34 -12.57 -1.36
CA GLU A 311 18.41 -12.94 -0.42
C GLU A 311 18.63 -14.45 -0.37
N ALA A 312 17.56 -15.22 -0.18
CA ALA A 312 17.62 -16.68 -0.10
C ALA A 312 18.15 -17.29 -1.39
N GLU A 313 17.61 -16.90 -2.54
CA GLU A 313 17.98 -17.47 -3.84
C GLU A 313 19.44 -17.13 -4.22
N LEU A 314 19.91 -15.90 -3.95
CA LEU A 314 21.28 -15.51 -4.25
C LEU A 314 22.31 -16.14 -3.30
N ARG A 315 21.96 -16.34 -2.02
CA ARG A 315 22.79 -17.10 -1.08
C ARG A 315 22.84 -18.59 -1.46
N GLU A 316 21.72 -19.16 -1.89
CA GLU A 316 21.67 -20.55 -2.37
C GLU A 316 22.57 -20.75 -3.60
N MET A 317 22.57 -19.80 -4.55
CA MET A 317 23.51 -19.82 -5.67
C MET A 317 24.97 -19.88 -5.17
N LEU A 318 25.32 -19.15 -4.10
CA LEU A 318 26.66 -19.19 -3.50
C LEU A 318 26.96 -20.47 -2.70
N GLY A 319 26.01 -21.41 -2.61
CA GLY A 319 26.13 -22.61 -1.78
C GLY A 319 25.98 -22.34 -0.27
N GLU A 320 25.44 -21.18 0.11
CA GLU A 320 25.19 -20.80 1.50
C GLU A 320 23.80 -21.26 1.93
N ALA A 321 23.64 -21.69 3.18
CA ALA A 321 22.32 -22.00 3.72
C ALA A 321 21.53 -20.70 3.95
N SER A 322 20.27 -20.65 3.50
CA SER A 322 19.38 -19.54 3.81
C SER A 322 19.11 -19.48 5.31
N ILE A 323 19.38 -18.33 5.93
CA ILE A 323 19.27 -18.10 7.38
C ILE A 323 17.86 -17.60 7.75
N LYS A 324 17.17 -16.92 6.83
CA LYS A 324 15.85 -16.33 7.08
C LYS A 324 14.75 -17.26 6.57
N ASP A 325 13.91 -17.71 7.50
CA ASP A 325 12.75 -18.52 7.19
C ASP A 325 11.75 -17.69 6.35
N LEU A 326 11.59 -18.05 5.07
CA LEU A 326 10.71 -17.36 4.11
C LEU A 326 9.22 -17.45 4.49
N SER A 327 8.89 -18.22 5.53
CA SER A 327 7.54 -18.62 5.91
C SER A 327 6.88 -17.73 6.98
N ILE A 328 7.25 -16.46 7.11
CA ILE A 328 6.60 -15.57 8.09
C ILE A 328 5.26 -15.02 7.56
N HIS A 329 4.34 -15.91 7.19
CA HIS A 329 2.93 -15.53 7.04
C HIS A 329 2.36 -15.25 8.44
N GLN A 330 2.30 -13.97 8.84
CA GLN A 330 1.62 -13.59 10.07
C GLN A 330 0.16 -13.30 9.74
N ASN A 331 -0.76 -14.12 10.24
CA ASN A 331 -2.20 -13.91 10.07
C ASN A 331 -2.63 -13.74 8.59
N ASN A 332 -2.11 -14.58 7.70
CA ASN A 332 -2.34 -14.56 6.25
C ASN A 332 -1.81 -13.31 5.52
N ILE A 333 -0.84 -12.59 6.10
CA ILE A 333 -0.22 -11.41 5.49
C ILE A 333 1.23 -11.72 5.14
N ILE A 334 1.61 -11.41 3.91
CA ILE A 334 3.00 -11.30 3.45
C ILE A 334 3.38 -9.82 3.51
N LEU A 335 4.54 -9.49 4.07
CA LEU A 335 5.01 -8.09 4.15
C LEU A 335 6.07 -7.75 3.13
#